data_AF-A0A0F7PBA6-F1
#
_entry.id   AF-A0A0F7PBA6-F1
#
_cell.length_a   1.000
_cell.length_b   1.000
_cell.length_c   1.000
_cell.angle_alpha   90.00
_cell.angle_beta   90.00
_cell.angle_gamma   90.00
#
_symmetry.space_group_name_H-M   'P 1'
#
loop_
_entity.id
_entity.type
_entity.pdbx_description
1 polymer ?
#
loop_
_entity_poly.entity_id
_entity_poly.type
_entity_poly.pdbx_seq_one_letter_code
_entity_poly.pdbx_strand_id
1 'polypeptide(L)'
;MVDKPTSGRLFGIPYNFERPSMKRLLEAYWQPGEEMLVEKPFGIGYTLNLANWRSWIVVLAAGVLLWRERTDETDATGEEGPVEVVVDD
;
A
#
# COMPACT_ATOMS: atom_id res chain seq x y z
N MET A 1 36.16 10.19 -7.72
CA MET A 1 35.06 9.99 -6.75
C MET A 1 34.78 8.50 -6.74
N VAL A 2 34.75 7.84 -5.58
CA VAL A 2 34.33 6.44 -5.53
C VAL A 2 32.81 6.44 -5.74
N ASP A 3 32.36 5.94 -6.87
CA ASP A 3 30.94 5.73 -7.12
C ASP A 3 30.38 4.83 -6.01
N LYS A 4 29.48 5.38 -5.19
CA LYS A 4 28.76 4.56 -4.22
C LYS A 4 27.84 3.62 -5.00
N PRO A 5 27.77 2.33 -4.63
CA PRO A 5 26.86 1.40 -5.29
C PRO A 5 25.42 1.89 -5.13
N THR A 6 24.73 2.12 -6.25
CA THR A 6 23.34 2.59 -6.29
C THR A 6 22.32 1.53 -5.88
N SER A 7 22.74 0.27 -5.70
CA SER A 7 21.91 -0.84 -5.23
C SER A 7 22.70 -1.74 -4.28
N GLY A 8 21.99 -2.47 -3.41
CA GLY A 8 22.62 -3.36 -2.43
C GLY A 8 21.68 -3.77 -1.30
N ARG A 9 22.25 -4.26 -0.20
CA ARG A 9 21.51 -4.58 1.04
C ARG A 9 22.16 -3.86 2.21
N LEU A 10 21.34 -3.22 3.04
CA LEU A 10 21.75 -2.57 4.28
C LEU A 10 21.03 -3.25 5.44
N PHE A 11 21.76 -3.86 6.37
CA PHE A 11 21.18 -4.62 7.50
C PHE A 11 20.15 -5.68 7.08
N GLY A 12 20.36 -6.32 5.92
CA GLY A 12 19.44 -7.30 5.35
C GLY A 12 18.27 -6.71 4.54
N ILE A 13 18.06 -5.40 4.58
CA ILE A 13 17.01 -4.71 3.83
C ILE A 13 17.55 -4.32 2.44
N PRO A 14 16.89 -4.71 1.34
CA PRO A 14 17.32 -4.35 -0.01
C PRO A 14 17.10 -2.86 -0.28
N TYR A 15 18.00 -2.26 -1.06
CA TYR A 15 17.82 -0.92 -1.60
C TYR A 15 18.25 -0.86 -3.07
N ASN A 16 17.54 -0.05 -3.85
CA ASN A 16 17.85 0.20 -5.26
C ASN A 16 17.50 1.65 -5.61
N PHE A 17 18.50 2.47 -5.94
CA PHE A 17 18.34 3.86 -6.36
C PHE A 17 18.66 4.07 -7.85
N GLU A 18 18.71 3.00 -8.63
CA GLU A 18 18.80 3.09 -10.09
C GLU A 18 17.51 3.69 -10.66
N ARG A 19 17.62 4.52 -11.70
CA ARG A 19 16.46 5.16 -12.32
C ARG A 19 15.49 4.07 -12.83
N PRO A 20 14.26 3.98 -12.28
CA PRO A 20 13.33 2.94 -12.68
C PRO A 20 12.72 3.25 -14.05
N SER A 21 12.40 2.20 -14.80
CA SER A 21 11.50 2.28 -15.96
C SER A 21 10.09 1.84 -15.57
N MET A 22 9.06 2.32 -16.26
CA MET A 22 7.68 1.94 -15.92
C MET A 22 7.43 0.45 -16.11
N LYS A 23 8.08 -0.14 -17.12
CA LYS A 23 8.10 -1.59 -17.34
C LYS A 23 8.65 -2.33 -16.10
N ARG A 24 9.81 -1.91 -15.60
CA ARG A 24 10.45 -2.53 -14.42
C ARG A 24 9.61 -2.35 -13.15
N LEU A 25 8.85 -1.26 -13.06
CA LEU A 25 7.93 -1.03 -11.95
C LEU A 25 6.79 -2.04 -11.97
N LEU A 26 6.12 -2.22 -13.11
CA LEU A 26 5.01 -3.18 -13.28
C LEU A 26 5.47 -4.63 -13.08
N GLU A 27 6.62 -4.99 -13.67
CA GLU A 27 7.23 -6.31 -13.49
C GLU A 27 7.50 -6.61 -12.02
N ALA A 28 7.91 -5.61 -11.23
CA ALA A 28 8.19 -5.84 -9.82
C ALA A 28 6.93 -6.11 -8.97
N TYR A 29 5.76 -5.58 -9.37
CA TYR A 29 4.49 -5.92 -8.73
C TYR A 29 3.89 -7.22 -9.27
N TRP A 30 4.36 -7.75 -10.40
CA TRP A 30 3.81 -8.95 -11.05
C TRP A 30 4.89 -9.98 -11.35
N GLN A 31 5.28 -10.75 -10.32
CA GLN A 31 6.35 -11.76 -10.40
C GLN A 31 5.78 -13.17 -10.16
N PRO A 32 5.26 -13.84 -11.20
CA PRO A 32 4.68 -15.18 -11.04
C PRO A 32 5.74 -16.20 -10.59
N GLY A 33 5.40 -17.03 -9.61
CA GLY A 33 6.30 -18.04 -9.04
C GLY A 33 7.12 -17.57 -7.83
N GLU A 34 7.17 -16.27 -7.58
CA GLU A 34 7.86 -15.67 -6.43
C GLU A 34 6.95 -15.57 -5.18
N GLU A 35 7.57 -15.27 -4.04
CA GLU A 35 6.88 -15.07 -2.76
C GLU A 35 5.95 -13.83 -2.78
N MET A 36 5.18 -13.67 -1.70
CA MET A 36 4.20 -12.57 -1.55
C MET A 36 4.90 -11.20 -1.41
N LEU A 37 6.04 -11.16 -0.72
CA LEU A 37 6.85 -9.96 -0.53
C LEU A 37 8.10 -10.07 -1.41
N VAL A 38 8.29 -9.09 -2.27
CA VAL A 38 9.41 -9.04 -3.24
C VAL A 38 10.19 -7.75 -3.07
N GLU A 39 11.46 -7.75 -3.47
CA GLU A 39 12.31 -6.56 -3.34
C GLU A 39 11.75 -5.41 -4.19
N LYS A 40 11.77 -4.19 -3.64
CA LYS A 40 11.25 -3.02 -4.33
C LYS A 40 12.16 -2.67 -5.51
N PRO A 41 11.61 -2.37 -6.71
CA PRO A 41 12.42 -2.09 -7.91
C PRO A 41 13.17 -0.75 -7.81
N PHE A 42 12.73 0.11 -6.90
CA PHE A 42 13.32 1.41 -6.58
C PHE A 42 12.97 1.83 -5.14
N GLY A 43 13.92 2.44 -4.43
CA GLY A 43 13.83 2.82 -3.03
C GLY A 43 14.40 1.74 -2.10
N ILE A 44 13.83 1.63 -0.91
CA ILE A 44 14.30 0.75 0.16
C ILE A 44 13.16 -0.20 0.55
N GLY A 45 13.48 -1.48 0.76
CA GLY A 45 12.59 -2.47 1.34
C GLY A 45 11.85 -3.34 0.32
N TYR A 46 10.67 -3.81 0.72
CA TYR A 46 9.87 -4.79 0.00
C TYR A 46 8.58 -4.19 -0.52
N THR A 47 7.98 -4.86 -1.49
CA THR A 47 6.67 -4.56 -2.06
C THR A 47 5.82 -5.83 -2.15
N LEU A 48 4.54 -5.65 -2.43
CA LEU A 48 3.57 -6.74 -2.55
C LEU A 48 3.55 -7.28 -4.00
N ASN A 49 3.69 -8.59 -4.15
CA ASN A 49 3.62 -9.28 -5.45
C ASN A 49 2.19 -9.70 -5.77
N LEU A 50 1.51 -8.99 -6.66
CA LEU A 50 0.14 -9.24 -7.07
C LEU A 50 -0.04 -10.52 -7.90
N ALA A 51 1.05 -11.11 -8.42
CA ALA A 51 0.99 -12.43 -9.06
C ALA A 51 0.85 -13.57 -8.04
N ASN A 52 1.13 -13.32 -6.75
CA ASN A 52 0.95 -14.29 -5.68
C ASN A 52 -0.49 -14.26 -5.14
N TRP A 53 -1.16 -15.42 -5.09
CA TRP A 53 -2.54 -15.54 -4.60
C TRP A 53 -2.73 -15.04 -3.16
N ARG A 54 -1.70 -15.14 -2.30
CA ARG A 54 -1.78 -14.65 -0.91
C ARG A 54 -1.87 -13.13 -0.82
N SER A 55 -1.28 -12.41 -1.78
CA SER A 55 -1.38 -10.95 -1.84
C SER A 55 -2.82 -10.49 -1.98
N TRP A 56 -3.66 -11.25 -2.69
CA TRP A 56 -5.08 -10.95 -2.84
C TRP A 56 -5.87 -11.10 -1.55
N ILE A 57 -5.45 -11.99 -0.64
CA ILE A 57 -6.03 -12.07 0.71
C ILE A 57 -5.75 -10.78 1.48
N VAL A 58 -4.52 -10.27 1.42
CA VAL A 58 -4.13 -9.02 2.09
C VAL A 58 -4.93 -7.84 1.51
N VAL A 59 -5.04 -7.76 0.18
CA VAL A 59 -5.85 -6.72 -0.49
C VAL A 59 -7.31 -6.82 -0.08
N LEU A 60 -7.89 -8.03 -0.06
CA LEU A 60 -9.27 -8.23 0.37
C LEU A 60 -9.47 -7.84 1.83
N ALA A 61 -8.56 -8.23 2.73
CA ALA A 61 -8.62 -7.86 4.13
C ALA A 61 -8.57 -6.34 4.32
N ALA A 62 -7.63 -5.67 3.65
CA ALA A 62 -7.54 -4.20 3.65
C ALA A 62 -8.82 -3.56 3.09
N GLY A 63 -9.39 -4.12 2.02
CA GLY A 63 -10.64 -3.65 1.42
C GLY A 63 -11.84 -3.81 2.35
N VAL A 64 -11.95 -4.93 3.07
CA VAL A 64 -13.00 -5.15 4.09
C VAL A 64 -12.85 -4.16 5.24
N LEU A 65 -11.63 -3.94 5.75
CA LEU A 65 -11.39 -2.96 6.80
C LEU A 65 -11.78 -1.55 6.37
N LEU A 66 -11.39 -1.16 5.15
CA LEU A 66 -11.75 0.15 4.58
C LEU A 66 -13.26 0.29 4.38
N TRP A 67 -13.94 -0.77 3.94
CA TRP A 67 -15.40 -0.75 3.77
C TRP A 67 -16.10 -0.55 5.12
N ARG A 68 -15.65 -1.23 6.18
CA ARG A 68 -16.21 -1.06 7.53
C ARG A 68 -16.00 0.35 8.07
N GLU A 69 -14.80 0.91 7.91
CA GLU A 69 -14.52 2.30 8.28
C GLU A 69 -15.51 3.28 7.64
N ARG A 70 -15.79 3.10 6.33
CA ARG A 70 -16.76 3.94 5.60
C ARG A 70 -18.20 3.75 6.04
N THR A 71 -18.61 2.54 6.37
CA THR A 71 -19.97 2.26 6.86
C THR A 71 -20.17 2.87 8.25
N ASP A 72 -19.20 2.72 9.16
CA ASP A 72 -19.27 3.32 10.50
C ASP A 72 -19.34 4.86 10.43
N GLU A 73 -18.59 5.51 9.51
CA GLU A 73 -18.72 6.96 9.24
C GLU A 73 -20.13 7.34 8.73
N THR A 74 -20.71 6.51 7.87
CA THR A 74 -22.03 6.76 7.27
C THR A 74 -23.14 6.63 8.30
N ASP A 75 -23.08 5.62 9.16
CA ASP A 75 -24.05 5.40 10.25
C ASP A 75 -23.97 6.51 11.30
N ALA A 76 -22.77 7.02 11.62
CA ALA A 76 -22.59 8.16 12.51
C ALA A 76 -23.23 9.47 11.98
N THR A 77 -23.34 9.62 10.65
CA THR A 77 -23.97 10.79 10.03
C THR A 77 -25.51 10.66 9.95
N GLY A 78 -26.05 9.44 10.14
CA GLY A 78 -27.49 9.15 10.07
C GLY A 78 -28.25 9.30 11.39
N GLU A 79 -27.57 9.22 12.54
CA GLU A 79 -28.19 9.35 13.87
C GLU A 79 -28.16 10.79 14.42
N GLU A 80 -27.31 11.67 13.89
CA GLU A 80 -27.30 13.11 14.21
C GLU A 80 -28.21 13.88 13.23
N GLY A 81 -29.52 13.82 13.47
CA GLY A 81 -30.49 14.67 12.77
C GLY A 81 -30.12 16.17 12.89
N PRO A 82 -30.53 17.03 11.94
CA PRO A 82 -30.18 18.45 11.95
C PRO A 82 -30.55 19.08 13.30
N VAL A 83 -29.55 19.60 14.01
CA VAL A 83 -29.74 20.21 15.32
C VAL A 83 -30.58 21.47 15.13
N GLU A 84 -31.84 21.40 15.56
CA GLU A 84 -32.78 22.52 15.50
C GLU A 84 -32.32 23.58 16.51
N VAL A 85 -31.72 24.66 16.00
CA VAL A 85 -31.24 25.76 16.84
C VAL A 85 -32.45 26.57 17.29
N VAL A 86 -32.87 26.36 18.53
CA VAL A 86 -33.86 27.24 19.18
C VAL A 86 -33.16 28.55 19.51
N VAL A 87 -33.54 29.62 18.81
CA VAL A 87 -33.15 30.99 19.14
C VAL A 87 -34.18 31.51 20.13
N ASP A 88 -33.80 31.70 21.39
CA ASP A 88 -34.61 32.47 22.35
C ASP A 88 -34.53 33.96 21.98
N ASP A 89 -35.70 34.60 21.80
CA ASP A 89 -35.88 36.03 21.49
C ASP A 89 -35.50 36.97 22.65
#